data_AF-A0A8T8I4A8-F1
#
_entry.id   AF-A0A8T8I4A8-F1
#
_cell.length_a   1.000
_cell.length_b   1.000
_cell.length_c   1.000
_cell.angle_alpha   90.00
_cell.angle_beta   90.00
_cell.angle_gamma   90.00
#
_symmetry.space_group_name_H-M   'P 1'
#
loop_
_entity.id
_entity.type
_entity.pdbx_description
1 polymer ?
#
loop_
_entity_poly.entity_id
_entity_poly.type
_entity_poly.pdbx_seq_one_letter_code
_entity_poly.pdbx_strand_id
1 'polypeptide(L)'
;MITVPPDFAVELGEEALAWRAALPALAAEFCARWGLAPDGDLLHGFVAVVLPVRRADGHPAALKLTWLDTETRQEPLALRAWDGDGVVRLLADDAERGALLLERLDHTRSLLDAPAGEALEVAGGLLRRLRLPADPAFRRVEPEDLVGLNEELGRPVPDRFVAPAAELGAELAATAGDTLVNEDLHYANVLRGTREPWLMIDPKPVAGDREYGVVPLLWNRYGEVAGERGLRDRFAALCDIGELDADRARGWAVYRAVANWLWSTDAELPELAGKCEGIARALTAGGL
;
A
#
# COMPACT_ATOMS: atom_id res chain seq x y z
N MET A 1 8.33 11.65 25.54
CA MET A 1 7.10 10.94 25.15
C MET A 1 7.32 10.21 23.84
N ILE A 2 7.75 10.89 22.78
CA ILE A 2 8.36 10.24 21.60
C ILE A 2 9.60 11.03 21.16
N THR A 3 10.56 10.34 20.56
CA THR A 3 11.70 10.95 19.86
C THR A 3 11.59 10.53 18.41
N VAL A 4 11.34 11.48 17.51
CA VAL A 4 11.17 11.20 16.08
C VAL A 4 12.55 11.12 15.42
N PRO A 5 12.83 10.10 14.58
CA PRO A 5 14.09 10.00 13.85
C PRO A 5 14.37 11.24 12.98
N PRO A 6 15.63 11.71 12.91
CA PRO A 6 15.98 12.94 12.20
C PRO A 6 15.85 12.85 10.67
N ASP A 7 15.86 11.65 10.13
CA ASP A 7 15.71 11.29 8.72
C ASP A 7 14.24 11.09 8.31
N PHE A 8 13.32 10.90 9.27
CA PHE A 8 11.89 10.77 8.98
C PHE A 8 11.33 12.05 8.34
N ALA A 9 10.45 11.88 7.35
CA ALA A 9 9.73 12.93 6.61
C ALA A 9 10.60 13.96 5.85
N VAL A 10 11.91 13.73 5.69
CA VAL A 10 12.80 14.65 4.96
C VAL A 10 12.44 14.73 3.48
N GLU A 11 12.19 13.59 2.85
CA GLU A 11 11.84 13.50 1.42
C GLU A 11 10.41 13.98 1.10
N LEU A 12 9.60 14.29 2.13
CA LEU A 12 8.20 14.73 1.98
C LEU A 12 8.06 16.27 1.86
N GLY A 13 9.16 17.01 1.96
CA GLY A 13 9.20 18.47 1.79
C GLY A 13 9.01 19.29 3.07
N GLU A 14 9.07 20.62 2.94
CA GLU A 14 9.14 21.55 4.07
C GLU A 14 7.91 21.50 4.99
N GLU A 15 6.71 21.33 4.43
CA GLU A 15 5.49 21.23 5.23
C GLU A 15 5.48 19.96 6.10
N ALA A 16 5.99 18.85 5.58
CA ALA A 16 6.13 17.61 6.34
C ALA A 16 7.19 17.72 7.44
N LEU A 17 8.25 18.51 7.23
CA LEU A 17 9.22 18.83 8.29
C LEU A 17 8.61 19.67 9.42
N ALA A 18 7.72 20.61 9.09
CA ALA A 18 6.97 21.37 10.09
C ALA A 18 6.01 20.46 10.89
N TRP A 19 5.30 19.55 10.22
CA TRP A 19 4.48 18.54 10.87
C TRP A 19 5.30 17.60 11.75
N ARG A 20 6.47 17.16 11.29
CA ARG A 20 7.40 16.33 12.06
C ARG A 20 7.79 17.00 13.39
N ALA A 21 8.05 18.31 13.37
CA ALA A 21 8.37 19.06 14.59
C ALA A 21 7.20 19.10 15.58
N ALA A 22 5.95 19.00 15.10
CA ALA A 22 4.75 18.97 15.92
C ALA A 22 4.40 17.57 16.47
N LEU A 23 4.96 16.48 15.90
CA LEU A 23 4.63 15.11 16.27
C LEU A 23 4.72 14.81 17.78
N PRO A 24 5.75 15.24 18.52
CA PRO A 24 5.79 15.02 19.96
C PRO A 24 4.61 15.65 20.69
N ALA A 25 4.16 16.85 20.29
CA ALA A 25 3.01 17.50 20.91
C ALA A 25 1.69 16.80 20.53
N LEU A 26 1.54 16.42 19.26
CA LEU A 26 0.38 15.67 18.77
C LEU A 26 0.22 14.33 19.50
N ALA A 27 1.31 13.59 19.68
CA ALA A 27 1.29 12.34 20.44
C ALA A 27 0.87 12.57 21.91
N ALA A 28 1.24 13.71 22.53
CA ALA A 28 0.80 14.07 23.90
C ALA A 28 -0.71 14.20 23.94
N GLU A 29 -1.19 15.00 23.00
CA GLU A 29 -2.57 15.39 22.94
C GLU A 29 -3.44 14.16 22.75
N PHE A 30 -3.13 13.30 21.78
CA PHE A 30 -3.91 12.10 21.53
C PHE A 30 -3.77 11.05 22.64
N CYS A 31 -2.59 10.92 23.27
CA CYS A 31 -2.47 10.07 24.46
C CYS A 31 -3.35 10.58 25.61
N ALA A 32 -3.34 11.89 25.89
CA ALA A 32 -4.18 12.47 26.93
C ALA A 32 -5.68 12.35 26.60
N ARG A 33 -6.06 12.70 25.36
CA ARG A 33 -7.45 12.70 24.89
C ARG A 33 -8.07 11.31 24.89
N TRP A 34 -7.32 10.29 24.48
CA TRP A 34 -7.81 8.90 24.40
C TRP A 34 -7.44 8.04 25.62
N GLY A 35 -6.81 8.62 26.65
CA GLY A 35 -6.42 7.90 27.87
C GLY A 35 -5.42 6.78 27.61
N LEU A 36 -4.39 7.07 26.82
CA LEU A 36 -3.36 6.12 26.39
C LEU A 36 -2.07 6.30 27.17
N ALA A 37 -1.44 5.19 27.52
CA ALA A 37 -0.09 5.14 28.07
C ALA A 37 0.87 4.51 27.04
N PRO A 38 2.02 5.14 26.70
CA PRO A 38 3.03 4.51 25.84
C PRO A 38 3.50 3.15 26.39
N ASP A 39 3.64 2.16 25.51
CA ASP A 39 3.94 0.75 25.83
C ASP A 39 4.95 0.13 24.85
N GLY A 40 5.96 0.92 24.45
CA GLY A 40 7.03 0.48 23.55
C GLY A 40 7.77 1.63 22.87
N ASP A 41 8.75 1.27 22.04
CA ASP A 41 9.51 2.22 21.23
C ASP A 41 8.67 2.77 20.08
N LEU A 42 9.00 3.99 19.63
CA LEU A 42 8.39 4.60 18.47
C LEU A 42 8.82 3.84 17.21
N LEU A 43 7.84 3.46 16.39
CA LEU A 43 8.04 2.89 15.07
C LEU A 43 7.74 3.96 14.01
N HIS A 44 8.22 3.78 12.79
CA HIS A 44 7.85 4.65 11.68
C HIS A 44 7.89 3.91 10.33
N GLY A 45 7.03 4.33 9.42
CA GLY A 45 7.10 4.02 8.00
C GLY A 45 7.63 5.22 7.21
N PHE A 46 7.23 5.32 5.94
CA PHE A 46 7.62 6.45 5.08
C PHE A 46 6.85 7.75 5.44
N VAL A 47 5.55 7.64 5.72
CA VAL A 47 4.64 8.80 5.94
C VAL A 47 3.98 8.82 7.31
N ALA A 48 4.30 7.89 8.21
CA ALA A 48 3.66 7.80 9.52
C ALA A 48 4.62 7.37 10.62
N VAL A 49 4.36 7.85 11.84
CA VAL A 49 4.92 7.28 13.07
C VAL A 49 3.85 6.45 13.79
N VAL A 50 4.26 5.37 14.44
CA VAL A 50 3.38 4.47 15.19
C VAL A 50 3.93 4.30 16.60
N LEU A 51 3.14 4.68 17.60
CA LEU A 51 3.47 4.52 19.01
C LEU A 51 2.64 3.36 19.58
N PRO A 52 3.29 2.25 20.01
CA PRO A 52 2.63 1.24 20.82
C PRO A 52 2.11 1.87 22.12
N VAL A 53 0.85 1.61 22.45
CA VAL A 53 0.19 2.16 23.63
C VAL A 53 -0.68 1.13 24.35
N ARG A 54 -1.03 1.41 25.59
CA ARG A 54 -2.10 0.75 26.35
C ARG A 54 -3.24 1.72 26.59
N ARG A 55 -4.46 1.24 26.40
CA ARG A 55 -5.68 1.96 26.74
C ARG A 55 -5.91 1.93 28.26
N ALA A 56 -6.81 2.78 28.77
CA ALA A 56 -7.17 2.82 30.19
C ALA A 56 -7.69 1.48 30.75
N ASP A 57 -8.28 0.63 29.89
CA ASP A 57 -8.75 -0.72 30.23
C ASP A 57 -7.63 -1.78 30.17
N GLY A 58 -6.39 -1.38 29.89
CA GLY A 58 -5.21 -2.23 29.80
C GLY A 58 -5.00 -2.91 28.43
N HIS A 59 -5.96 -2.83 27.51
CA HIS A 59 -5.83 -3.45 26.19
C HIS A 59 -4.75 -2.76 25.35
N PRO A 60 -3.91 -3.53 24.63
CA PRO A 60 -2.91 -2.97 23.74
C PRO A 60 -3.56 -2.33 22.50
N ALA A 61 -3.02 -1.19 22.08
CA ALA A 61 -3.39 -0.49 20.85
C ALA A 61 -2.14 0.14 20.21
N ALA A 62 -2.29 0.67 19.00
CA ALA A 62 -1.26 1.42 18.31
C ALA A 62 -1.80 2.82 17.94
N LEU A 63 -1.12 3.87 18.39
CA LEU A 63 -1.40 5.24 17.97
C LEU A 63 -0.57 5.52 16.72
N LYS A 64 -1.22 5.62 15.56
CA LYS A 64 -0.60 6.02 14.29
C LYS A 64 -0.86 7.51 14.06
N LEU A 65 0.20 8.25 13.74
CA LEU A 65 0.13 9.65 13.31
C LEU A 65 0.71 9.73 11.89
N THR A 66 -0.13 10.10 10.93
CA THR A 66 0.16 10.01 9.50
C THR A 66 0.17 11.40 8.86
N TRP A 67 1.13 11.63 7.98
CA TRP A 67 1.14 12.78 7.07
C TRP A 67 -0.03 12.70 6.10
N LEU A 68 -0.81 13.78 5.97
CA LEU A 68 -2.03 13.78 5.18
C LEU A 68 -1.78 14.24 3.74
N ASP A 69 -1.92 13.33 2.79
CA ASP A 69 -1.86 13.57 1.35
C ASP A 69 -3.07 12.89 0.65
N THR A 70 -3.04 12.84 -0.68
CA THR A 70 -4.11 12.21 -1.46
C THR A 70 -4.25 10.71 -1.23
N GLU A 71 -3.18 10.03 -0.81
CA GLU A 71 -3.18 8.58 -0.59
C GLU A 71 -3.57 8.19 0.84
N THR A 72 -3.21 9.01 1.84
CA THR A 72 -3.38 8.66 3.26
C THR A 72 -4.66 9.20 3.88
N ARG A 73 -5.22 10.32 3.39
CA ARG A 73 -6.41 10.97 3.99
C ARG A 73 -7.64 10.08 4.11
N GLN A 74 -7.77 9.10 3.22
CA GLN A 74 -8.93 8.22 3.15
C GLN A 74 -8.73 6.88 3.89
N GLU A 75 -7.55 6.64 4.49
CA GLU A 75 -7.26 5.46 5.30
C GLU A 75 -8.34 5.17 6.37
N PRO A 76 -8.81 6.16 7.17
CA PRO A 76 -9.79 5.88 8.23
C PRO A 76 -11.15 5.44 7.66
N LEU A 77 -11.53 5.96 6.48
CA LEU A 77 -12.77 5.59 5.81
C LEU A 77 -12.71 4.14 5.33
N ALA A 78 -11.59 3.72 4.76
CA ALA A 78 -11.39 2.35 4.30
C ALA A 78 -11.35 1.35 5.46
N LEU A 79 -10.63 1.68 6.54
CA LEU A 79 -10.60 0.84 7.75
C LEU A 79 -11.99 0.66 8.37
N ARG A 80 -12.83 1.72 8.35
CA ARG A 80 -14.24 1.63 8.78
C ARG A 80 -15.08 0.78 7.84
N ALA A 81 -14.87 0.86 6.53
CA ALA A 81 -15.62 0.09 5.56
C ALA A 81 -15.35 -1.42 5.69
N TRP A 82 -14.09 -1.82 5.86
CA TRP A 82 -13.73 -3.23 6.05
C TRP A 82 -14.01 -3.76 7.46
N ASP A 83 -14.15 -2.89 8.47
CA ASP A 83 -14.55 -3.22 9.85
C ASP A 83 -13.76 -4.40 10.48
N GLY A 84 -12.45 -4.44 10.20
CA GLY A 84 -11.56 -5.48 10.71
C GLY A 84 -11.61 -6.80 9.94
N ASP A 85 -12.36 -6.92 8.85
CA ASP A 85 -12.42 -8.14 8.03
C ASP A 85 -11.13 -8.30 7.20
N GLY A 86 -10.15 -9.07 7.71
CA GLY A 86 -8.83 -9.21 7.08
C GLY A 86 -7.89 -8.01 7.26
N VAL A 87 -8.36 -6.94 7.90
CA VAL A 87 -7.62 -5.72 8.20
C VAL A 87 -7.60 -5.43 9.70
N VAL A 88 -6.64 -4.62 10.17
CA VAL A 88 -6.62 -4.11 11.54
C VAL A 88 -7.89 -3.32 11.86
N ARG A 89 -8.40 -3.44 13.09
CA ARG A 89 -9.55 -2.63 13.53
C ARG A 89 -9.15 -1.19 13.81
N LEU A 90 -9.97 -0.25 13.33
CA LEU A 90 -9.96 1.15 13.76
C LEU A 90 -10.75 1.29 15.06
N LEU A 91 -10.09 1.71 16.13
CA LEU A 91 -10.67 1.87 17.47
C LEU A 91 -11.15 3.31 17.72
N ALA A 92 -10.45 4.29 17.16
CA ALA A 92 -10.81 5.70 17.14
C ALA A 92 -10.01 6.43 16.06
N ASP A 93 -10.51 7.57 15.57
CA ASP A 93 -9.77 8.43 14.65
C ASP A 93 -10.02 9.92 14.90
N ASP A 94 -9.07 10.73 14.44
CA ASP A 94 -9.21 12.15 14.14
C ASP A 94 -8.64 12.35 12.73
N ALA A 95 -9.48 12.10 11.73
CA ALA A 95 -9.09 12.08 10.32
C ALA A 95 -8.50 13.43 9.84
N GLU A 96 -9.01 14.55 10.37
CA GLU A 96 -8.51 15.89 10.03
C GLU A 96 -7.05 16.11 10.44
N ARG A 97 -6.59 15.42 11.48
CA ARG A 97 -5.22 15.53 12.01
C ARG A 97 -4.36 14.30 11.77
N GLY A 98 -4.87 13.33 10.99
CA GLY A 98 -4.15 12.12 10.65
C GLY A 98 -3.83 11.23 11.84
N ALA A 99 -4.66 11.23 12.88
CA ALA A 99 -4.46 10.40 14.07
C ALA A 99 -5.40 9.21 14.07
N LEU A 100 -4.85 8.00 14.21
CA LEU A 100 -5.59 6.74 14.27
C LEU A 100 -5.20 5.95 15.51
N LEU A 101 -6.20 5.41 16.19
CA LEU A 101 -6.01 4.39 17.22
C LEU A 101 -6.41 3.04 16.64
N LEU A 102 -5.45 2.14 16.52
CA LEU A 102 -5.61 0.85 15.85
C LEU A 102 -5.47 -0.32 16.84
N GLU A 103 -6.09 -1.45 16.50
CA GLU A 103 -5.76 -2.74 17.11
C GLU A 103 -4.24 -2.99 16.98
N ARG A 104 -3.59 -3.42 18.08
CA ARG A 104 -2.14 -3.66 18.06
C ARG A 104 -1.83 -5.05 17.52
N LEU A 105 -1.14 -5.09 16.38
CA LEU A 105 -0.55 -6.30 15.82
C LEU A 105 0.90 -6.49 16.29
N ASP A 106 1.45 -7.66 16.02
CA ASP A 106 2.87 -7.93 16.25
C ASP A 106 3.70 -7.47 15.03
N HIS A 107 4.23 -6.25 15.14
CA HIS A 107 5.05 -5.61 14.12
C HIS A 107 6.40 -6.30 13.85
N THR A 108 6.81 -7.25 14.69
CA THR A 108 8.06 -8.01 14.51
C THR A 108 7.90 -9.22 13.59
N ARG A 109 6.67 -9.53 13.17
CA ARG A 109 6.35 -10.66 12.30
C ARG A 109 5.42 -10.21 11.18
N SER A 110 5.96 -10.13 9.97
CA SER A 110 5.20 -9.83 8.75
C SER A 110 5.17 -11.02 7.79
N LEU A 111 4.38 -10.93 6.71
CA LEU A 111 4.43 -11.94 5.65
C LEU A 111 5.74 -11.95 4.86
N LEU A 112 6.66 -10.98 5.08
CA LEU A 112 8.02 -11.07 4.54
C LEU A 112 8.75 -12.32 5.07
N ASP A 113 8.53 -12.64 6.34
CA ASP A 113 9.26 -13.69 7.06
C ASP A 113 8.54 -15.05 7.01
N ALA A 114 7.31 -15.08 6.45
CA ALA A 114 6.52 -16.28 6.31
C ALA A 114 7.03 -17.16 5.15
N PRO A 115 6.82 -18.50 5.19
CA PRO A 115 7.04 -19.36 4.05
C PRO A 115 6.33 -18.84 2.79
N ALA A 116 7.00 -18.86 1.64
CA ALA A 116 6.48 -18.22 0.42
C ALA A 116 5.08 -18.70 0.01
N GLY A 117 4.79 -19.99 0.16
CA GLY A 117 3.46 -20.54 -0.11
C GLY A 117 2.38 -20.01 0.84
N GLU A 118 2.68 -19.90 2.14
CA GLU A 118 1.75 -19.31 3.12
C GLU A 118 1.51 -17.83 2.82
N ALA A 119 2.57 -17.07 2.54
CA ALA A 119 2.45 -15.65 2.24
C ALA A 119 1.59 -15.39 1.00
N LEU A 120 1.78 -16.20 -0.05
CA LEU A 120 1.00 -16.12 -1.29
C LEU A 120 -0.49 -16.40 -1.05
N GLU A 121 -0.81 -17.46 -0.31
CA GLU A 121 -2.18 -17.84 0.07
C GLU A 121 -2.86 -16.76 0.91
N VAL A 122 -2.16 -16.21 1.90
CA VAL A 122 -2.71 -15.15 2.75
C VAL A 122 -2.94 -13.87 1.94
N ALA A 123 -1.97 -13.44 1.14
CA ALA A 123 -2.09 -12.22 0.35
C ALA A 123 -3.17 -12.33 -0.73
N GLY A 124 -3.24 -13.45 -1.46
CA GLY A 124 -4.32 -13.72 -2.41
C GLY A 124 -5.68 -13.78 -1.72
N GLY A 125 -5.75 -14.43 -0.56
CA GLY A 125 -6.98 -14.49 0.24
C GLY A 125 -7.48 -13.12 0.69
N LEU A 126 -6.56 -12.19 1.01
CA LEU A 126 -6.89 -10.80 1.33
C LEU A 126 -7.44 -10.04 0.12
N LEU A 127 -6.87 -10.20 -1.08
CA LEU A 127 -7.40 -9.60 -2.31
C LEU A 127 -8.87 -10.00 -2.55
N ARG A 128 -9.20 -11.27 -2.33
CA ARG A 128 -10.58 -11.76 -2.44
C ARG A 128 -11.49 -11.19 -1.33
N ARG A 129 -11.01 -11.21 -0.09
CA ARG A 129 -11.80 -10.90 1.11
C ARG A 129 -12.15 -9.42 1.22
N LEU A 130 -11.23 -8.53 0.83
CA LEU A 130 -11.41 -7.08 0.94
C LEU A 130 -12.33 -6.47 -0.13
N ARG A 131 -13.07 -7.32 -0.87
CA ARG A 131 -13.98 -6.93 -1.94
C ARG A 131 -15.27 -6.32 -1.39
N LEU A 132 -15.29 -5.00 -1.23
CA LEU A 132 -16.47 -4.21 -0.93
C LEU A 132 -16.73 -3.15 -2.01
N PRO A 133 -17.99 -2.75 -2.26
CA PRO A 133 -18.27 -1.55 -3.05
C PRO A 133 -17.63 -0.32 -2.39
N ALA A 134 -17.00 0.53 -3.18
CA ALA A 134 -16.45 1.80 -2.75
C ALA A 134 -17.58 2.83 -2.60
N ASP A 135 -17.55 3.56 -1.48
CA ASP A 135 -18.32 4.79 -1.35
C ASP A 135 -17.88 5.82 -2.42
N PRO A 136 -18.80 6.60 -3.02
CA PRO A 136 -18.46 7.63 -4.00
C PRO A 136 -17.47 8.71 -3.51
N ALA A 137 -17.26 8.83 -2.19
CA ALA A 137 -16.27 9.72 -1.62
C ALA A 137 -14.83 9.27 -1.85
N PHE A 138 -14.56 7.98 -2.10
CA PHE A 138 -13.22 7.51 -2.40
C PHE A 138 -12.72 8.07 -3.73
N ARG A 139 -11.46 8.49 -3.77
CA ARG A 139 -10.83 8.86 -5.05
C ARG A 139 -10.83 7.67 -5.99
N ARG A 140 -11.05 7.92 -7.27
CA ARG A 140 -11.03 6.88 -8.29
C ARG A 140 -9.60 6.64 -8.77
N VAL A 141 -9.35 5.44 -9.28
CA VAL A 141 -8.14 5.17 -10.08
C VAL A 141 -8.21 6.04 -11.33
N GLU A 142 -7.22 6.91 -11.50
CA GLU A 142 -7.04 7.78 -12.65
C GLU A 142 -5.64 7.55 -13.22
N PRO A 143 -5.50 7.15 -14.50
CA PRO A 143 -4.20 6.97 -15.12
C PRO A 143 -3.44 8.29 -15.27
N GLU A 144 -2.13 8.23 -15.04
CA GLU A 144 -1.18 9.31 -15.26
C GLU A 144 -0.85 9.45 -16.75
N ASP A 145 -0.40 10.64 -17.17
CA ASP A 145 0.15 10.86 -18.51
C ASP A 145 1.57 10.28 -18.59
N LEU A 146 1.67 8.95 -18.72
CA LEU A 146 2.95 8.26 -18.75
C LEU A 146 3.84 8.69 -19.93
N VAL A 147 3.23 9.10 -21.05
CA VAL A 147 3.97 9.56 -22.23
C VAL A 147 4.59 10.92 -21.96
N GLY A 148 3.79 11.88 -21.49
CA GLY A 148 4.28 13.20 -21.10
C GLY A 148 5.34 13.13 -19.99
N LEU A 149 5.09 12.35 -18.94
CA LEU A 149 6.05 12.17 -17.85
C LEU A 149 7.37 11.56 -18.34
N ASN A 150 7.31 10.54 -19.21
CA ASN A 150 8.53 9.96 -19.79
C ASN A 150 9.28 10.97 -20.66
N GLU A 151 8.59 11.84 -21.42
CA GLU A 151 9.23 12.92 -22.19
C GLU A 151 9.93 13.94 -21.29
N GLU A 152 9.26 14.39 -20.23
CA GLU A 152 9.80 15.35 -19.25
C GLU A 152 11.08 14.83 -18.56
N LEU A 153 11.11 13.53 -18.23
CA LEU A 153 12.25 12.88 -17.60
C LEU A 153 13.40 12.54 -18.57
N GLY A 154 13.30 12.91 -19.85
CA GLY A 154 14.34 12.61 -20.84
C GLY A 154 14.31 11.18 -21.38
N ARG A 155 13.14 10.55 -21.35
CA ARG A 155 12.83 9.21 -21.88
C ARG A 155 13.63 8.08 -21.23
N PRO A 156 13.65 7.98 -19.89
CA PRO A 156 14.36 6.92 -19.19
C PRO A 156 13.76 5.52 -19.44
N VAL A 157 12.46 5.43 -19.71
CA VAL A 157 11.77 4.17 -19.99
C VAL A 157 11.53 4.02 -21.49
N PRO A 158 11.83 2.86 -22.11
CA PRO A 158 11.62 2.66 -23.54
C PRO A 158 10.15 2.81 -23.97
N ASP A 159 9.89 3.57 -25.04
CA ASP A 159 8.54 3.82 -25.59
C ASP A 159 7.70 2.55 -25.80
N ARG A 160 8.36 1.43 -26.16
CA ARG A 160 7.70 0.12 -26.35
C ARG A 160 6.99 -0.39 -25.09
N PHE A 161 7.28 0.16 -23.91
CA PHE A 161 6.55 -0.09 -22.66
C PHE A 161 5.60 1.06 -22.32
N VAL A 162 6.05 2.30 -22.49
CA VAL A 162 5.29 3.50 -22.08
C VAL A 162 3.99 3.66 -22.87
N ALA A 163 4.05 3.64 -24.19
CA ALA A 163 2.85 3.87 -25.01
C ALA A 163 1.78 2.78 -24.80
N PRO A 164 2.09 1.47 -24.87
CA PRO A 164 1.10 0.43 -24.60
C PRO A 164 0.55 0.47 -23.16
N ALA A 165 1.39 0.79 -22.16
CA ALA A 165 0.93 0.91 -20.78
C ALA A 165 -0.04 2.09 -20.61
N ALA A 166 0.24 3.25 -21.23
CA ALA A 166 -0.63 4.41 -21.18
C ALA A 166 -2.01 4.12 -21.82
N GLU A 167 -2.01 3.49 -23.00
CA GLU A 167 -3.23 3.06 -23.70
C GLU A 167 -4.05 2.10 -22.81
N LEU A 168 -3.39 1.08 -22.26
CA LEU A 168 -4.02 0.08 -21.41
C LEU A 168 -4.61 0.67 -20.12
N GLY A 169 -3.89 1.60 -19.49
CA GLY A 169 -4.38 2.33 -18.32
C GLY A 169 -5.66 3.12 -18.65
N ALA A 170 -5.67 3.84 -19.77
CA ALA A 170 -6.83 4.62 -20.21
C ALA A 170 -8.05 3.73 -20.53
N GLU A 171 -7.87 2.62 -21.23
CA GLU A 171 -8.93 1.67 -21.55
C GLU A 171 -9.55 1.02 -20.30
N LEU A 172 -8.70 0.59 -19.36
CA LEU A 172 -9.14 -0.01 -18.11
C LEU A 172 -9.88 1.01 -17.24
N ALA A 173 -9.36 2.23 -17.10
CA ALA A 173 -9.99 3.29 -16.33
C ALA A 173 -11.39 3.66 -16.87
N ALA A 174 -11.56 3.70 -18.19
CA ALA A 174 -12.84 4.00 -18.84
C ALA A 174 -13.93 2.97 -18.53
N THR A 175 -13.55 1.74 -18.15
CA THR A 175 -14.46 0.64 -17.82
C THR A 175 -14.31 0.15 -16.38
N ALA A 176 -13.58 0.89 -15.54
CA ALA A 176 -13.25 0.47 -14.19
C ALA A 176 -14.51 0.35 -13.32
N GLY A 177 -14.53 -0.69 -12.49
CA GLY A 177 -15.58 -0.91 -11.51
C GLY A 177 -15.62 0.14 -10.39
N ASP A 178 -16.32 -0.23 -9.33
CA ASP A 178 -16.56 0.56 -8.13
C ASP A 178 -16.20 -0.22 -6.87
N THR A 179 -15.17 -1.08 -6.93
CA THR A 179 -14.68 -1.80 -5.75
C THR A 179 -13.73 -0.91 -4.94
N LEU A 180 -13.76 -1.03 -3.62
CA LEU A 180 -12.77 -0.46 -2.71
C LEU A 180 -11.49 -1.30 -2.78
N VAL A 181 -10.38 -0.69 -3.14
CA VAL A 181 -9.10 -1.35 -3.38
C VAL A 181 -8.04 -0.75 -2.48
N ASN A 182 -7.20 -1.59 -1.88
CA ASN A 182 -5.93 -1.13 -1.33
C ASN A 182 -4.86 -1.19 -2.43
N GLU A 183 -4.34 -0.04 -2.86
CA GLU A 183 -3.28 0.00 -3.88
C GLU A 183 -1.89 -0.36 -3.33
N ASP A 184 -1.75 -0.49 -2.01
CA ASP A 184 -0.50 -0.76 -1.28
C ASP A 184 -0.54 -2.05 -0.45
N LEU A 185 -1.28 -3.07 -0.92
CA LEU A 185 -1.25 -4.40 -0.32
C LEU A 185 0.06 -5.11 -0.67
N HIS A 186 0.98 -5.18 0.29
CA HIS A 186 2.23 -5.95 0.16
C HIS A 186 2.56 -6.74 1.43
N TYR A 187 3.47 -7.71 1.33
CA TYR A 187 3.78 -8.63 2.43
C TYR A 187 4.24 -7.94 3.73
N ALA A 188 4.91 -6.78 3.65
CA ALA A 188 5.29 -6.03 4.86
C ALA A 188 4.11 -5.32 5.57
N ASN A 189 3.01 -5.06 4.87
CA ASN A 189 1.78 -4.46 5.40
C ASN A 189 0.78 -5.53 5.89
N VAL A 190 1.21 -6.78 6.01
CA VAL A 190 0.41 -7.86 6.60
C VAL A 190 1.17 -8.41 7.78
N LEU A 191 0.65 -8.14 8.98
CA LEU A 191 1.31 -8.44 10.25
C LEU A 191 0.59 -9.54 11.01
N ARG A 192 1.33 -10.19 11.91
CA ARG A 192 0.77 -11.23 12.76
C ARG A 192 -0.24 -10.64 13.75
N GLY A 193 -1.44 -11.19 13.77
CA GLY A 193 -2.51 -10.81 14.69
C GLY A 193 -2.82 -11.87 15.76
N THR A 194 -3.66 -11.48 16.73
CA THR A 194 -4.22 -12.39 17.74
C THR A 194 -5.66 -12.78 17.44
N ARG A 195 -6.44 -11.84 16.89
CA ARG A 195 -7.81 -12.08 16.43
C ARG A 195 -7.84 -13.00 15.21
N GLU A 196 -6.90 -12.81 14.32
CA GLU A 196 -6.65 -13.66 13.15
C GLU A 196 -5.13 -13.82 12.98
N PRO A 197 -4.66 -14.92 12.33
CA PRO A 197 -3.23 -15.15 12.17
C PRO A 197 -2.51 -13.98 11.49
N TRP A 198 -3.14 -13.39 10.48
CA TRP A 198 -2.59 -12.34 9.64
C TRP A 198 -3.64 -11.27 9.37
N LEU A 199 -3.26 -10.00 9.50
CA LEU A 199 -4.13 -8.85 9.26
C LEU A 199 -3.36 -7.78 8.50
N MET A 200 -4.02 -7.17 7.52
CA MET A 200 -3.50 -6.03 6.77
C MET A 200 -3.50 -4.76 7.62
N ILE A 201 -2.52 -3.89 7.40
CA ILE A 201 -2.43 -2.52 7.93
C ILE A 201 -2.21 -1.52 6.80
N ASP A 202 -2.29 -0.24 7.14
CA ASP A 202 -1.84 0.88 6.30
C ASP A 202 -2.41 0.89 4.86
N PRO A 203 -3.74 0.78 4.69
CA PRO A 203 -4.29 0.80 3.34
C PRO A 203 -4.16 2.18 2.70
N LYS A 204 -3.88 2.19 1.40
CA LYS A 204 -3.98 3.33 0.50
C LYS A 204 -5.21 3.13 -0.40
N PRO A 205 -6.39 3.63 0.00
CA PRO A 205 -7.64 3.22 -0.62
C PRO A 205 -7.96 4.00 -1.89
N VAL A 206 -8.48 3.29 -2.89
CA VAL A 206 -9.02 3.85 -4.13
C VAL A 206 -10.30 3.11 -4.54
N ALA A 207 -11.14 3.78 -5.33
CA ALA A 207 -12.27 3.17 -6.02
C ALA A 207 -11.87 2.76 -7.45
N GLY A 208 -12.12 1.50 -7.81
CA GLY A 208 -11.83 1.01 -9.15
C GLY A 208 -11.96 -0.50 -9.28
N ASP A 209 -11.09 -1.09 -10.10
CA ASP A 209 -10.98 -2.55 -10.22
C ASP A 209 -10.11 -3.12 -9.11
N ARG A 210 -10.54 -4.21 -8.48
CA ARG A 210 -9.76 -4.90 -7.44
C ARG A 210 -8.37 -5.32 -7.92
N GLU A 211 -8.27 -5.59 -9.21
CA GLU A 211 -7.06 -5.96 -9.94
C GLU A 211 -5.95 -4.91 -9.82
N TYR A 212 -6.29 -3.64 -9.59
CA TYR A 212 -5.34 -2.55 -9.43
C TYR A 212 -4.35 -2.76 -8.28
N GLY A 213 -4.78 -3.45 -7.22
CA GLY A 213 -3.99 -3.71 -6.01
C GLY A 213 -3.01 -4.88 -6.10
N VAL A 214 -2.91 -5.60 -7.23
CA VAL A 214 -2.12 -6.85 -7.29
C VAL A 214 -0.62 -6.63 -7.41
N VAL A 215 -0.20 -5.55 -8.10
CA VAL A 215 1.19 -5.36 -8.50
C VAL A 215 2.20 -5.27 -7.34
N PRO A 216 1.86 -4.75 -6.14
CA PRO A 216 2.83 -4.71 -5.05
C PRO A 216 3.26 -6.09 -4.55
N LEU A 217 2.44 -7.11 -4.73
CA LEU A 217 2.76 -8.50 -4.40
C LEU A 217 3.73 -9.15 -5.41
N LEU A 218 3.96 -8.50 -6.55
CA LEU A 218 4.92 -8.96 -7.56
C LEU A 218 6.32 -8.39 -7.31
N TRP A 219 6.45 -7.11 -6.96
CA TRP A 219 7.77 -6.51 -6.66
C TRP A 219 8.23 -6.73 -5.21
N ASN A 220 7.32 -7.05 -4.28
CA ASN A 220 7.71 -7.50 -2.96
C ASN A 220 8.14 -8.98 -2.98
N ARG A 221 9.18 -9.34 -2.21
CA ARG A 221 9.84 -10.67 -2.28
C ARG A 221 10.24 -11.05 -3.71
N TYR A 222 10.65 -10.06 -4.52
CA TYR A 222 10.99 -10.26 -5.93
C TYR A 222 12.19 -11.20 -6.11
N GLY A 223 13.20 -11.09 -5.23
CA GLY A 223 14.41 -11.92 -5.28
C GLY A 223 14.16 -13.43 -5.06
N GLU A 224 12.98 -13.81 -4.56
CA GLU A 224 12.58 -15.21 -4.39
C GLU A 224 11.96 -15.81 -5.66
N VAL A 225 11.73 -15.00 -6.68
CA VAL A 225 11.07 -15.40 -7.92
C VAL A 225 12.09 -15.88 -8.96
N ALA A 226 11.85 -17.05 -9.54
CA ALA A 226 12.70 -17.62 -10.59
C ALA A 226 12.46 -16.95 -11.97
N GLY A 227 12.95 -15.72 -12.13
CA GLY A 227 12.88 -14.96 -13.38
C GLY A 227 11.44 -14.70 -13.86
N GLU A 228 11.28 -14.41 -15.16
CA GLU A 228 9.97 -14.06 -15.71
C GLU A 228 8.93 -15.18 -15.60
N ARG A 229 9.35 -16.45 -15.72
CA ARG A 229 8.43 -17.59 -15.55
C ARG A 229 7.89 -17.62 -14.12
N GLY A 230 8.75 -17.44 -13.11
CA GLY A 230 8.31 -17.36 -11.73
C GLY A 230 7.37 -16.18 -11.48
N LEU A 231 7.59 -15.04 -12.14
CA LEU A 231 6.70 -13.87 -12.00
C LEU A 231 5.32 -14.17 -12.58
N ARG A 232 5.27 -14.80 -13.75
CA ARG A 232 4.02 -15.25 -14.38
C ARG A 232 3.30 -16.31 -13.52
N ASP A 233 4.04 -17.26 -12.95
CA ASP A 233 3.48 -18.29 -12.06
C ASP A 233 2.89 -17.65 -10.78
N ARG A 234 3.62 -16.71 -10.15
CA ARG A 234 3.13 -15.97 -8.97
C ARG A 234 1.90 -15.13 -9.30
N PHE A 235 1.93 -14.41 -10.42
CA PHE A 235 0.80 -13.61 -10.89
C PHE A 235 -0.44 -14.48 -11.13
N ALA A 236 -0.29 -15.61 -11.81
CA ALA A 236 -1.39 -16.54 -12.05
C ALA A 236 -1.98 -17.08 -10.73
N ALA A 237 -1.13 -17.45 -9.77
CA ALA A 237 -1.57 -17.91 -8.46
C ALA A 237 -2.32 -16.81 -7.68
N LEU A 238 -1.84 -15.56 -7.70
CA LEU A 238 -2.55 -14.44 -7.07
C LEU A 238 -3.92 -14.20 -7.70
N CYS A 239 -4.04 -14.32 -9.04
CA CYS A 239 -5.31 -14.20 -9.72
C CYS A 239 -6.28 -15.32 -9.33
N ASP A 240 -5.80 -16.56 -9.26
CA ASP A 240 -6.61 -17.72 -8.88
C ASP A 240 -7.11 -17.63 -7.42
N ILE A 241 -6.20 -17.41 -6.47
CA ILE A 241 -6.53 -17.32 -5.03
C ILE A 241 -7.40 -16.08 -4.76
N GLY A 242 -7.08 -14.96 -5.42
CA GLY A 242 -7.78 -13.69 -5.27
C GLY A 242 -9.11 -13.59 -6.03
N GLU A 243 -9.45 -14.60 -6.85
CA GLU A 243 -10.61 -14.60 -7.74
C GLU A 243 -10.67 -13.33 -8.60
N LEU A 244 -9.52 -12.98 -9.19
CA LEU A 244 -9.34 -11.81 -10.05
C LEU A 244 -9.63 -12.14 -11.51
N ASP A 245 -10.06 -11.14 -12.26
CA ASP A 245 -10.03 -11.21 -13.72
C ASP A 245 -8.57 -11.13 -14.19
N ALA A 246 -8.06 -12.23 -14.75
CA ALA A 246 -6.64 -12.33 -15.11
C ALA A 246 -6.19 -11.33 -16.20
N ASP A 247 -7.10 -10.93 -17.10
CA ASP A 247 -6.78 -9.99 -18.17
C ASP A 247 -6.75 -8.56 -17.63
N ARG A 248 -7.73 -8.17 -16.80
CA ARG A 248 -7.70 -6.87 -16.09
C ARG A 248 -6.53 -6.79 -15.12
N ALA A 249 -6.23 -7.86 -14.38
CA ALA A 249 -5.10 -7.95 -13.46
C ALA A 249 -3.78 -7.75 -14.18
N ARG A 250 -3.62 -8.37 -15.35
CA ARG A 250 -2.42 -8.22 -16.17
C ARG A 250 -2.30 -6.78 -16.64
N GLY A 251 -3.39 -6.20 -17.13
CA GLY A 251 -3.35 -4.86 -17.68
C GLY A 251 -3.03 -3.79 -16.63
N TRP A 252 -3.67 -3.84 -15.46
CA TRP A 252 -3.33 -2.96 -14.35
C TRP A 252 -1.92 -3.19 -13.81
N ALA A 253 -1.46 -4.44 -13.74
CA ALA A 253 -0.10 -4.75 -13.30
C ALA A 253 0.95 -4.20 -14.27
N VAL A 254 0.73 -4.29 -15.58
CA VAL A 254 1.62 -3.70 -16.60
C VAL A 254 1.60 -2.18 -16.49
N TYR A 255 0.43 -1.55 -16.48
CA TYR A 255 0.29 -0.10 -16.34
C TYR A 255 1.04 0.40 -15.10
N ARG A 256 0.73 -0.15 -13.92
CA ARG A 256 1.35 0.28 -12.66
C ARG A 256 2.83 -0.04 -12.60
N ALA A 257 3.29 -1.16 -13.18
CA ALA A 257 4.72 -1.44 -13.24
C ALA A 257 5.47 -0.39 -14.06
N VAL A 258 4.93 0.06 -15.20
CA VAL A 258 5.55 1.12 -16.01
C VAL A 258 5.47 2.49 -15.32
N ALA A 259 4.34 2.84 -14.73
CA ALA A 259 4.20 4.07 -13.93
C ALA A 259 5.22 4.11 -12.77
N ASN A 260 5.34 3.01 -12.02
CA ASN A 260 6.31 2.91 -10.94
C ASN A 260 7.76 2.82 -11.44
N TRP A 261 8.01 2.34 -12.67
CA TRP A 261 9.34 2.39 -13.28
C TRP A 261 9.75 3.83 -13.56
N LEU A 262 8.87 4.66 -14.12
CA LEU A 262 9.11 6.10 -14.31
C LEU A 262 9.38 6.78 -12.98
N TRP A 263 8.46 6.63 -12.02
CA TRP A 263 8.59 7.23 -10.69
C TRP A 263 9.89 6.81 -9.98
N SER A 264 10.21 5.52 -9.95
CA SER A 264 11.42 5.03 -9.28
C SER A 264 12.71 5.41 -10.00
N THR A 265 12.65 5.75 -11.30
CA THR A 265 13.82 6.29 -12.01
C THR A 265 14.05 7.76 -11.62
N ASP A 266 12.98 8.55 -11.56
CA ASP A 266 13.04 9.95 -11.10
C ASP A 266 13.48 10.06 -9.64
N ALA A 267 12.96 9.18 -8.78
CA ALA A 267 13.31 9.10 -7.36
C ALA A 267 14.69 8.45 -7.08
N GLU A 268 15.49 8.14 -8.12
CA GLU A 268 16.79 7.48 -8.00
C GLU A 268 16.77 6.16 -7.19
N LEU A 269 15.75 5.34 -7.40
CA LEU A 269 15.53 4.03 -6.74
C LEU A 269 15.78 2.85 -7.71
N PRO A 270 17.05 2.58 -8.10
CA PRO A 270 17.38 1.64 -9.17
C PRO A 270 16.93 0.19 -8.90
N GLU A 271 16.89 -0.23 -7.64
CA GLU A 271 16.38 -1.56 -7.29
C GLU A 271 14.89 -1.73 -7.58
N LEU A 272 14.08 -0.69 -7.34
CA LEU A 272 12.66 -0.73 -7.64
C LEU A 272 12.43 -0.61 -9.15
N ALA A 273 13.17 0.28 -9.82
CA ALA A 273 13.13 0.42 -11.27
C ALA A 273 13.38 -0.92 -11.99
N GLY A 274 14.40 -1.67 -11.55
CA GLY A 274 14.69 -3.01 -12.09
C GLY A 274 13.60 -4.05 -11.83
N LYS A 275 12.93 -4.01 -10.67
CA LYS A 275 11.78 -4.89 -10.37
C LYS A 275 10.59 -4.55 -11.28
N CYS A 276 10.30 -3.26 -11.43
CA CYS A 276 9.23 -2.75 -12.29
C CYS A 276 9.46 -3.11 -13.77
N GLU A 277 10.68 -2.93 -14.29
CA GLU A 277 11.07 -3.41 -15.63
C GLU A 277 10.81 -4.91 -15.77
N GLY A 278 11.27 -5.71 -14.81
CA GLY A 278 11.12 -7.17 -14.86
C GLY A 278 9.67 -7.62 -14.88
N ILE A 279 8.80 -6.96 -14.11
CA ILE A 279 7.34 -7.22 -14.11
C ILE A 279 6.74 -6.82 -15.45
N ALA A 280 7.04 -5.62 -15.96
CA ALA A 280 6.55 -5.16 -17.25
C ALA A 280 6.95 -6.14 -18.37
N ARG A 281 8.20 -6.61 -18.40
CA ARG A 281 8.67 -7.61 -19.37
C ARG A 281 7.96 -8.95 -19.23
N ALA A 282 7.81 -9.44 -18.00
CA ALA A 282 7.19 -10.73 -17.74
C ALA A 282 5.70 -10.75 -18.15
N LEU A 283 4.97 -9.66 -17.98
CA LEU A 283 3.53 -9.60 -18.19
C LEU A 283 3.12 -9.07 -19.58
N THR A 284 4.00 -8.33 -20.26
CA THR A 284 3.78 -7.86 -21.64
C THR A 284 4.04 -8.97 -22.70
N ALA A 285 4.65 -10.10 -22.31
CA ALA A 285 4.93 -11.21 -23.22
C ALA A 285 3.69 -12.11 -23.46
N GLY A 286 3.04 -11.89 -24.59
CA GLY A 286 1.87 -12.63 -25.08
C GLY A 286 1.31 -12.13 -26.42
N GLY A 287 1.78 -11.00 -26.94
CA GLY A 287 1.47 -10.49 -28.27
C GLY A 287 1.80 -9.01 -28.38
N LEU A 288 2.90 -8.71 -29.06
CA LEU A 288 3.05 -7.52 -29.90
C LEU A 288 3.37 -8.04 -31.31
#